data_AF-A0A833QFQ7-F1
#
_entry.id   AF-A0A833QFQ7-F1
#
_cell.length_a   1.000
_cell.length_b   1.000
_cell.length_c   1.000
_cell.angle_alpha   90.00
_cell.angle_beta   90.00
_cell.angle_gamma   90.00
#
_symmetry.space_group_name_H-M   'P 1'
#
loop_
_entity.id
_entity.type
_entity.pdbx_description
1 polymer ?
#
loop_
_entity_poly.entity_id
_entity_poly.type
_entity_poly.pdbx_seq_one_letter_code
_entity_poly.pdbx_strand_id
1 'polypeptide(L)'
;MASLSSTPKLVSIFGALLVFFSLFSRPSFADTFDKEIEMVWGSGNAKQSDDGTQLSLSLDTRSGSAFKSKDALLVDDIPLRDYKNYEDKGLFFPNRQPMNVYGSIWDGDGWATRGGRDKTDWSQAPFTVHYQNFNPQACVYQKASMVCNLPDEGDYSWLDEMLDESQQEKMKWVHDNFKLYDYCTDLRQWPDGGVPLECQLG
;
A
#
# COMPACT_ATOMS: atom_id res chain seq x y z
N MET A 1 -2.88 77.90 40.94
CA MET A 1 -1.65 77.10 41.10
C MET A 1 -1.92 76.00 42.13
N ALA A 2 -1.29 74.84 41.94
CA ALA A 2 -1.41 73.57 42.69
C ALA A 2 -2.47 72.56 42.19
N SER A 3 -2.06 71.78 41.18
CA SER A 3 -1.75 70.34 41.23
C SER A 3 -2.66 69.31 41.92
N LEU A 4 -2.83 68.20 41.16
CA LEU A 4 -2.97 66.78 41.51
C LEU A 4 -4.36 66.14 41.73
N SER A 5 -4.63 65.23 40.77
CA SER A 5 -4.89 63.80 40.99
C SER A 5 -6.32 63.38 41.37
N SER A 6 -6.97 62.66 40.45
CA SER A 6 -7.36 61.24 40.61
C SER A 6 -8.43 60.83 39.59
N THR A 7 -8.42 59.54 39.23
CA THR A 7 -9.41 58.73 38.48
C THR A 7 -9.19 58.58 36.96
N PRO A 8 -9.65 57.46 36.33
CA PRO A 8 -10.13 56.18 36.87
C PRO A 8 -9.34 54.95 36.37
N LYS A 9 -9.69 53.81 36.97
CA LYS A 9 -9.07 52.48 36.85
C LYS A 9 -9.11 51.91 35.42
N LEU A 10 -7.98 51.40 34.95
CA LEU A 10 -7.90 50.50 33.80
C LEU A 10 -8.57 49.17 34.13
N VAL A 11 -9.67 48.84 33.45
CA VAL A 11 -10.18 47.47 33.36
C VAL A 11 -9.64 46.90 32.05
N SER A 12 -8.60 46.09 32.14
CA SER A 12 -8.08 45.33 31.01
C SER A 12 -8.94 44.07 30.86
N ILE A 13 -9.91 44.12 29.94
CA ILE A 13 -10.60 42.92 29.48
C ILE A 13 -9.74 42.34 28.37
N PHE A 14 -8.99 41.29 28.71
CA PHE A 14 -8.36 40.41 27.71
C PHE A 14 -9.49 39.76 26.89
N GLY A 15 -9.77 40.31 25.72
CA GLY A 15 -10.56 39.64 24.69
C GLY A 15 -9.75 38.46 24.18
N ALA A 16 -10.03 37.25 24.68
CA ALA A 16 -9.57 36.02 24.06
C ALA A 16 -10.23 35.92 22.68
N LEU A 17 -9.52 36.34 21.65
CA LEU A 17 -9.82 36.01 20.26
C LEU A 17 -9.68 34.49 20.16
N LEU A 18 -10.79 33.78 20.30
CA LEU A 18 -10.89 32.38 19.89
C LEU A 18 -10.75 32.38 18.36
N VAL A 19 -9.50 32.38 17.89
CA VAL A 19 -9.18 31.90 16.56
C VAL A 19 -9.62 30.45 16.57
N PHE A 20 -10.81 30.18 16.02
CA PHE A 20 -11.16 28.87 15.54
C PHE A 20 -10.10 28.53 14.50
N PHE A 21 -9.01 27.89 14.96
CA PHE A 21 -8.20 27.05 14.12
C PHE A 21 -9.18 25.96 13.69
N SER A 22 -9.90 26.22 12.60
CA SER A 22 -10.50 25.16 11.84
C SER A 22 -9.31 24.32 11.40
N LEU A 23 -9.05 23.27 12.17
CA LEU A 23 -8.52 22.06 11.61
C LEU A 23 -9.55 21.68 10.54
N PHE A 24 -9.40 22.25 9.35
CA PHE A 24 -9.79 21.57 8.14
C PHE A 24 -8.89 20.35 8.10
N SER A 25 -9.27 19.34 8.88
CA SER A 25 -8.92 17.97 8.58
C SER A 25 -9.33 17.81 7.13
N ARG A 26 -8.34 17.72 6.24
CA ARG A 26 -8.59 17.35 4.85
C ARG A 26 -9.52 16.14 4.90
N PRO A 27 -10.71 16.15 4.26
CA PRO A 27 -11.40 14.91 4.05
C PRO A 27 -10.46 14.07 3.18
N SER A 28 -9.81 13.08 3.79
CA SER A 28 -9.34 11.93 3.04
C SER A 28 -10.62 11.25 2.58
N PHE A 29 -11.06 11.55 1.37
CA PHE A 29 -12.02 10.68 0.72
C PHE A 29 -11.24 9.41 0.42
N ALA A 30 -11.22 8.46 1.36
CA ALA A 30 -11.12 7.07 0.96
C ALA A 30 -12.31 6.85 0.03
N ASP A 31 -12.05 6.72 -1.26
CA ASP A 31 -13.13 6.45 -2.21
C ASP A 31 -13.65 5.02 -1.97
N THR A 32 -14.89 4.76 -2.37
CA THR A 32 -15.53 3.48 -2.08
C THR A 32 -15.03 2.40 -3.03
N PHE A 33 -14.88 1.16 -2.53
CA PHE A 33 -14.33 0.06 -3.33
C PHE A 33 -15.02 -0.13 -4.69
N ASP A 34 -16.34 0.06 -4.78
CA ASP A 34 -17.12 -0.06 -6.01
C ASP A 34 -16.69 0.89 -7.13
N LYS A 35 -16.09 2.03 -6.77
CA LYS A 35 -15.56 2.99 -7.75
C LYS A 35 -14.15 2.64 -8.19
N GLU A 36 -13.35 2.07 -7.30
CA GLU A 36 -11.91 1.85 -7.49
C GLU A 36 -11.55 0.47 -8.06
N ILE A 37 -12.39 -0.54 -7.82
CA ILE A 37 -12.08 -1.92 -8.17
C ILE A 37 -13.18 -2.56 -9.04
N GLU A 38 -12.81 -3.63 -9.71
CA GLU A 38 -13.73 -4.55 -10.36
C GLU A 38 -13.45 -6.00 -9.97
N MET A 39 -14.51 -6.79 -9.82
CA MET A 39 -14.39 -8.20 -9.49
C MET A 39 -13.87 -8.99 -10.70
N VAL A 40 -12.79 -9.73 -10.52
CA VAL A 40 -12.19 -10.59 -11.55
C VAL A 40 -12.92 -11.92 -11.61
N TRP A 41 -13.17 -12.52 -10.44
CA TRP A 41 -13.95 -13.75 -10.30
C TRP A 41 -14.65 -13.80 -8.95
N GLY A 42 -15.54 -14.78 -8.75
CA GLY A 42 -16.11 -15.06 -7.43
C GLY A 42 -16.89 -13.90 -6.81
N SER A 43 -17.59 -13.12 -7.61
CA SER A 43 -18.37 -11.96 -7.12
C SER A 43 -19.43 -12.33 -6.08
N GLY A 44 -20.01 -13.54 -6.16
CA GLY A 44 -20.92 -14.07 -5.13
C GLY A 44 -20.25 -14.30 -3.77
N ASN A 45 -18.92 -14.36 -3.76
CA ASN A 45 -18.07 -14.54 -2.58
C ASN A 45 -17.39 -13.22 -2.19
N ALA A 46 -17.91 -12.08 -2.65
CA ALA A 46 -17.51 -10.75 -2.23
C ALA A 46 -18.68 -10.00 -1.57
N LYS A 47 -18.38 -9.25 -0.51
CA LYS A 47 -19.35 -8.40 0.18
C LYS A 47 -18.73 -7.04 0.47
N GLN A 48 -19.45 -5.98 0.12
CA GLN A 48 -19.06 -4.62 0.48
C GLN A 48 -19.88 -4.16 1.68
N SER A 49 -19.29 -3.35 2.56
CA SER A 49 -20.03 -2.66 3.61
C SER A 49 -20.99 -1.61 3.05
N ASP A 50 -22.01 -1.24 3.82
CA ASP A 50 -23.04 -0.27 3.40
C ASP A 50 -22.47 1.11 3.08
N ASP A 51 -21.37 1.50 3.74
CA ASP A 51 -20.66 2.75 3.50
C ASP A 51 -19.61 2.65 2.38
N GLY A 52 -19.41 1.45 1.82
CA GLY A 52 -18.49 1.20 0.73
C GLY A 52 -17.00 1.16 1.11
N THR A 53 -16.66 1.39 2.38
CA THR A 53 -15.28 1.56 2.85
C THR A 53 -14.55 0.26 3.17
N GLN A 54 -15.28 -0.85 3.23
CA GLN A 54 -14.75 -2.18 3.49
C GLN A 54 -15.22 -3.17 2.42
N LEU A 55 -14.28 -3.99 1.94
CA LEU A 55 -14.53 -5.12 1.05
C LEU A 55 -14.13 -6.41 1.74
N SER A 56 -15.02 -7.40 1.73
CA SER A 56 -14.73 -8.74 2.21
C SER A 56 -14.68 -9.70 1.03
N LEU A 57 -13.60 -10.48 0.93
CA LEU A 57 -13.48 -11.59 0.01
C LEU A 57 -13.55 -12.89 0.79
N SER A 58 -14.28 -13.87 0.28
CA SER A 58 -14.36 -15.20 0.89
C SER A 58 -13.91 -16.32 -0.04
N LEU A 59 -13.43 -17.40 0.57
CA LEU A 59 -13.12 -18.68 -0.04
C LEU A 59 -13.95 -19.77 0.64
N ASP A 60 -14.65 -20.55 -0.17
CA ASP A 60 -15.39 -21.74 0.26
C ASP A 60 -15.10 -22.93 -0.67
N THR A 61 -15.77 -24.05 -0.42
CA THR A 61 -15.59 -25.29 -1.19
C THR A 61 -15.95 -25.19 -2.67
N ARG A 62 -16.59 -24.10 -3.10
CA ARG A 62 -17.01 -23.86 -4.48
C ARG A 62 -16.08 -22.90 -5.20
N SER A 63 -15.70 -21.80 -4.55
CA SER A 63 -14.88 -20.76 -5.19
C SER A 63 -14.18 -19.86 -4.17
N GLY A 64 -13.03 -19.33 -4.60
CA GLY A 64 -12.45 -18.12 -4.04
C GLY A 64 -13.09 -16.86 -4.60
N SER A 65 -12.45 -15.72 -4.36
CA SER A 65 -12.85 -14.43 -4.91
C SER A 65 -11.63 -13.53 -5.13
N ALA A 66 -11.73 -12.59 -6.07
CA ALA A 66 -10.64 -11.70 -6.42
C ALA A 66 -11.15 -10.43 -7.08
N PHE A 67 -10.49 -9.32 -6.81
CA PHE A 67 -10.67 -8.05 -7.48
C PHE A 67 -9.39 -7.58 -8.13
N LYS A 68 -9.53 -6.61 -9.03
CA LYS A 68 -8.44 -5.77 -9.52
C LYS A 68 -8.81 -4.30 -9.47
N SER A 69 -7.82 -3.42 -9.33
CA SER A 69 -8.02 -1.98 -9.51
C SER A 69 -8.45 -1.70 -10.96
N LYS A 70 -9.34 -0.72 -11.15
CA LYS A 70 -9.72 -0.28 -12.50
C LYS A 70 -8.54 0.41 -13.18
N ASP A 71 -7.80 1.22 -12.42
CA ASP A 71 -6.60 1.91 -12.88
C ASP A 71 -5.33 1.10 -12.66
N ALA A 72 -4.31 1.39 -13.48
CA ALA A 72 -2.98 0.86 -13.32
C ALA A 72 -2.13 1.75 -12.39
N LEU A 73 -1.40 1.16 -11.44
CA LEU A 73 -0.82 1.81 -10.27
C LEU A 73 0.67 1.46 -10.06
N LEU A 74 1.41 2.34 -9.38
CA LEU A 74 2.77 2.13 -8.85
C LEU A 74 2.73 2.37 -7.32
N VAL A 75 3.51 1.64 -6.52
CA VAL A 75 3.10 1.32 -5.13
C VAL A 75 4.26 1.26 -4.09
N ASP A 76 3.94 1.77 -2.88
CA ASP A 76 4.44 1.52 -1.50
C ASP A 76 5.55 2.37 -0.83
N ASP A 77 5.33 2.62 0.49
CA ASP A 77 6.13 3.48 1.39
C ASP A 77 6.89 2.72 2.53
N ILE A 78 6.77 1.38 2.63
CA ILE A 78 7.49 0.58 3.64
C ILE A 78 8.29 -0.53 2.96
N PRO A 79 9.64 -0.45 2.95
CA PRO A 79 10.45 -1.43 2.25
C PRO A 79 10.55 -2.74 3.03
N LEU A 80 9.83 -3.76 2.57
CA LEU A 80 10.13 -5.15 2.91
C LEU A 80 11.22 -5.72 2.01
N ARG A 81 11.29 -5.21 0.78
CA ARG A 81 12.27 -5.58 -0.23
C ARG A 81 12.46 -4.42 -1.18
N ASP A 82 13.71 -4.04 -1.41
CA ASP A 82 14.11 -3.14 -2.49
C ASP A 82 14.54 -3.98 -3.70
N TYR A 83 13.89 -3.78 -4.85
CA TYR A 83 14.31 -4.36 -6.12
C TYR A 83 14.75 -3.24 -7.03
N LYS A 84 16.07 -3.07 -7.17
CA LYS A 84 16.66 -1.95 -7.90
C LYS A 84 16.56 -2.15 -9.40
N ASN A 85 16.40 -1.05 -10.13
CA ASN A 85 16.50 -1.06 -11.59
C ASN A 85 17.96 -1.22 -12.02
N TYR A 86 18.29 -2.38 -12.59
CA TYR A 86 19.60 -2.71 -13.17
C TYR A 86 19.51 -2.98 -14.68
N GLU A 87 18.63 -2.28 -15.40
CA GLU A 87 18.54 -2.38 -16.86
C GLU A 87 19.85 -2.03 -17.57
N ASP A 88 20.65 -1.13 -17.00
CA ASP A 88 22.00 -0.77 -17.46
C ASP A 88 22.96 -1.98 -17.44
N LYS A 89 22.67 -2.98 -16.60
CA LYS A 89 23.41 -4.25 -16.47
C LYS A 89 22.70 -5.41 -17.17
N GLY A 90 21.65 -5.13 -17.95
CA GLY A 90 20.92 -6.11 -18.75
C GLY A 90 19.83 -6.88 -18.01
N LEU A 91 19.42 -6.42 -16.82
CA LEU A 91 18.33 -7.04 -16.07
C LEU A 91 16.97 -6.43 -16.43
N PHE A 92 15.92 -7.25 -16.45
CA PHE A 92 14.57 -6.77 -16.68
C PHE A 92 14.02 -6.04 -15.44
N PHE A 93 13.36 -4.92 -15.67
CA PHE A 93 12.68 -4.14 -14.65
C PHE A 93 11.27 -3.74 -15.12
N PRO A 94 10.24 -3.77 -14.26
CA PRO A 94 8.85 -3.52 -14.66
C PRO A 94 8.53 -2.02 -14.78
N ASN A 95 9.24 -1.28 -15.65
CA ASN A 95 9.00 0.15 -15.92
C ASN A 95 8.31 0.46 -17.26
N ARG A 96 8.08 -0.55 -18.11
CA ARG A 96 7.48 -0.35 -19.45
C ARG A 96 6.04 -0.80 -19.60
N GLN A 97 5.53 -1.57 -18.63
CA GLN A 97 4.19 -2.14 -18.69
C GLN A 97 3.36 -1.63 -17.52
N PRO A 98 2.21 -0.98 -17.77
CA PRO A 98 1.31 -0.58 -16.69
C PRO A 98 0.75 -1.81 -15.98
N MET A 99 0.59 -1.74 -14.66
CA MET A 99 0.14 -2.86 -13.81
C MET A 99 -1.10 -2.48 -13.02
N ASN A 100 -2.06 -3.39 -12.88
CA ASN A 100 -3.17 -3.24 -11.93
C ASN A 100 -2.82 -3.87 -10.59
N VAL A 101 -3.41 -3.35 -9.51
CA VAL A 101 -3.36 -3.99 -8.19
C VAL A 101 -4.43 -5.07 -8.13
N TYR A 102 -4.09 -6.24 -7.59
CA TYR A 102 -5.01 -7.35 -7.39
C TYR A 102 -5.07 -7.75 -5.92
N GLY A 103 -6.26 -8.04 -5.44
CA GLY A 103 -6.48 -8.69 -4.15
C GLY A 103 -7.28 -9.98 -4.37
N SER A 104 -6.85 -11.08 -3.77
CA SER A 104 -7.54 -12.37 -3.93
C SER A 104 -7.39 -13.27 -2.72
N ILE A 105 -8.37 -14.16 -2.55
CA ILE A 105 -8.29 -15.31 -1.67
C ILE A 105 -8.60 -16.58 -2.48
N TRP A 106 -7.69 -17.54 -2.44
CA TRP A 106 -7.75 -18.77 -3.24
C TRP A 106 -7.03 -19.92 -2.52
N ASP A 107 -7.34 -21.15 -2.93
CA ASP A 107 -6.76 -22.36 -2.35
C ASP A 107 -5.34 -22.63 -2.86
N GLY A 108 -4.37 -22.56 -1.95
CA GLY A 108 -2.95 -22.82 -2.20
C GLY A 108 -2.46 -24.16 -1.67
N ASP A 109 -3.32 -25.16 -1.44
CA ASP A 109 -3.00 -26.44 -0.80
C ASP A 109 -1.76 -27.16 -1.34
N GLY A 110 -1.40 -26.94 -2.60
CA GLY A 110 -0.20 -27.51 -3.20
C GLY A 110 1.12 -27.01 -2.59
N TRP A 111 1.13 -25.84 -1.94
CA TRP A 111 2.38 -25.16 -1.57
C TRP A 111 2.30 -24.25 -0.33
N ALA A 112 1.14 -23.67 -0.01
CA ALA A 112 1.03 -22.54 0.91
C ALA A 112 1.48 -22.83 2.34
N THR A 113 1.03 -23.94 2.95
CA THR A 113 1.31 -24.24 4.35
C THR A 113 2.28 -25.41 4.50
N ARG A 114 3.44 -25.14 5.11
CA ARG A 114 4.56 -26.10 5.25
C ARG A 114 4.93 -26.79 3.92
N GLY A 115 4.95 -26.03 2.83
CA GLY A 115 5.25 -26.55 1.49
C GLY A 115 4.17 -27.49 0.95
N GLY A 116 2.90 -27.25 1.32
CA GLY A 116 1.74 -28.04 0.87
C GLY A 116 1.47 -29.30 1.68
N ARG A 117 2.13 -29.49 2.83
CA ARG A 117 1.90 -30.64 3.72
C ARG A 117 0.59 -30.52 4.48
N ASP A 118 0.22 -29.29 4.83
CA ASP A 118 -1.04 -29.02 5.53
C ASP A 118 -2.07 -28.58 4.51
N LYS A 119 -3.20 -29.27 4.52
CA LYS A 119 -4.32 -29.04 3.61
C LYS A 119 -5.38 -28.19 4.27
N THR A 120 -6.12 -27.48 3.45
CA THR A 120 -7.23 -26.63 3.88
C THR A 120 -8.30 -27.49 4.55
N ASP A 121 -8.62 -27.16 5.79
CA ASP A 121 -9.75 -27.75 6.50
C ASP A 121 -11.04 -27.06 6.06
N TRP A 122 -11.62 -27.56 4.97
CA TRP A 122 -12.85 -27.01 4.39
C TRP A 122 -14.08 -27.03 5.32
N SER A 123 -14.03 -27.73 6.45
CA SER A 123 -15.09 -27.65 7.46
C SER A 123 -15.13 -26.29 8.17
N GLN A 124 -14.04 -25.52 8.10
CA GLN A 124 -13.92 -24.17 8.66
C GLN A 124 -14.33 -23.06 7.68
N ALA A 125 -14.73 -23.43 6.45
CA ALA A 125 -15.19 -22.46 5.47
C ALA A 125 -16.51 -21.77 5.93
N PRO A 126 -16.74 -20.51 5.54
CA PRO A 126 -15.93 -19.70 4.62
C PRO A 126 -14.73 -19.03 5.30
N PHE A 127 -13.57 -19.07 4.64
CA PHE A 127 -12.42 -18.26 5.03
C PHE A 127 -12.61 -16.86 4.47
N THR A 128 -12.54 -15.83 5.32
CA THR A 128 -12.85 -14.45 4.91
C THR A 128 -11.67 -13.54 5.21
N VAL A 129 -11.30 -12.71 4.24
CA VAL A 129 -10.35 -11.61 4.38
C VAL A 129 -11.09 -10.29 4.18
N HIS A 130 -10.70 -9.28 4.96
CA HIS A 130 -11.29 -7.95 4.90
C HIS A 130 -10.23 -6.93 4.45
N TYR A 131 -10.57 -6.16 3.43
CA TYR A 131 -9.82 -5.04 2.90
C TYR A 131 -10.52 -3.75 3.31
N GLN A 132 -9.75 -2.74 3.68
CA GLN A 132 -10.22 -1.41 4.08
C GLN A 132 -9.15 -0.38 3.72
N ASN A 133 -9.53 0.90 3.71
CA ASN A 133 -8.62 2.02 3.43
C ASN A 133 -7.90 1.87 2.08
N PHE A 134 -8.62 1.45 1.04
CA PHE A 134 -8.07 1.39 -0.31
C PHE A 134 -7.89 2.81 -0.85
N ASN A 135 -6.67 3.32 -0.81
CA ASN A 135 -6.31 4.67 -1.23
C ASN A 135 -4.99 4.63 -2.02
N PRO A 136 -5.02 4.17 -3.28
CA PRO A 136 -3.81 4.06 -4.08
C PRO A 136 -3.29 5.44 -4.49
N GLN A 137 -2.04 5.75 -4.12
CA GLN A 137 -1.32 6.88 -4.69
C GLN A 137 -0.52 6.39 -5.90
N ALA A 138 -0.81 6.88 -7.10
CA ALA A 138 -0.20 6.34 -8.32
C ALA A 138 -0.13 7.34 -9.48
N CYS A 139 0.78 7.05 -10.43
CA CYS A 139 0.76 7.64 -11.76
C CYS A 139 -0.15 6.81 -12.69
N VAL A 140 -1.35 7.33 -13.00
CA VAL A 140 -2.34 6.58 -13.79
C VAL A 140 -1.97 6.60 -15.27
N TYR A 141 -1.90 5.41 -15.89
CA TYR A 141 -1.56 5.27 -17.30
C TYR A 141 -2.70 5.71 -18.22
N GLN A 142 -2.42 6.64 -19.14
CA GLN A 142 -3.38 7.08 -20.15
C GLN A 142 -3.06 6.48 -21.52
N LYS A 143 -3.96 5.60 -21.99
CA LYS A 143 -3.80 4.92 -23.29
C LYS A 143 -3.72 5.88 -24.48
N ALA A 144 -4.41 7.02 -24.42
CA ALA A 144 -4.44 7.99 -25.51
C ALA A 144 -3.09 8.69 -25.73
N SER A 145 -2.37 8.99 -24.63
CA SER A 145 -1.09 9.68 -24.66
C SER A 145 0.11 8.74 -24.50
N MET A 146 -0.13 7.45 -24.20
CA MET A 146 0.89 6.44 -23.90
C MET A 146 1.84 6.83 -22.76
N VAL A 147 1.46 7.79 -21.93
CA VAL A 147 2.23 8.24 -20.76
C VAL A 147 1.40 8.04 -19.51
N CYS A 148 2.08 7.96 -18.37
CA CYS A 148 1.41 8.08 -17.08
C CYS A 148 1.24 9.57 -16.77
N ASN A 149 0.04 9.97 -16.35
CA ASN A 149 -0.25 11.35 -15.99
C ASN A 149 -0.40 11.43 -14.47
N LEU A 150 0.43 12.28 -13.86
CA LEU A 150 0.27 12.68 -12.47
C LEU A 150 -0.82 13.76 -12.40
N PRO A 151 -1.78 13.69 -11.46
CA PRO A 151 -2.70 14.79 -11.22
C PRO A 151 -1.96 16.11 -10.94
N ASP A 152 -2.49 17.23 -11.44
CA ASP A 152 -1.85 18.56 -11.30
C ASP A 152 -1.62 18.99 -9.84
N GLU A 153 -2.48 18.50 -8.92
CA GLU A 153 -2.34 18.68 -7.48
C GLU A 153 -1.97 17.35 -6.82
N GLY A 154 -0.82 17.29 -6.15
CA GLY A 154 -0.38 16.13 -5.38
C GLY A 154 1.09 16.22 -4.97
N ASP A 155 1.46 15.42 -3.97
CA ASP A 155 2.87 15.17 -3.63
C ASP A 155 3.27 13.84 -4.27
N TYR A 156 4.24 13.91 -5.18
CA TYR A 156 4.75 12.78 -5.95
C TYR A 156 6.23 12.52 -5.67
N SER A 157 6.76 13.09 -4.59
CA SER A 157 8.15 12.89 -4.17
C SER A 157 8.50 11.40 -3.98
N TRP A 158 7.51 10.58 -3.64
CA TRP A 158 7.62 9.12 -3.52
C TRP A 158 8.05 8.41 -4.82
N LEU A 159 7.80 8.97 -6.02
CA LEU A 159 8.17 8.33 -7.29
C LEU A 159 9.69 8.23 -7.51
N ASP A 160 10.43 9.19 -6.98
CA ASP A 160 11.89 9.26 -7.08
C ASP A 160 12.55 8.95 -5.71
N GLU A 161 11.78 8.45 -4.73
CA GLU A 161 12.29 8.16 -3.41
C GLU A 161 13.25 6.97 -3.46
N MET A 162 14.41 7.15 -2.84
CA MET A 162 15.37 6.09 -2.58
C MET A 162 15.38 5.82 -1.08
N LEU A 163 15.57 4.56 -0.71
CA LEU A 163 15.68 4.19 0.70
C LEU A 163 16.82 4.94 1.37
N ASP A 164 16.49 5.75 2.36
CA ASP A 164 17.45 6.38 3.24
C ASP A 164 18.12 5.35 4.17
N GLU A 165 19.20 5.76 4.85
CA GLU A 165 19.96 4.87 5.74
C GLU A 165 19.07 4.28 6.84
N SER A 166 18.11 5.04 7.36
CA SER A 166 17.21 4.58 8.42
C SER A 166 16.21 3.53 7.93
N GLN A 167 15.70 3.68 6.70
CA GLN A 167 14.83 2.72 6.04
C GLN A 167 15.60 1.44 5.72
N GLN A 168 16.85 1.55 5.29
CA GLN A 168 17.74 0.40 5.05
C GLN A 168 18.03 -0.37 6.34
N GLU A 169 18.30 0.32 7.46
CA GLU A 169 18.50 -0.33 8.76
C GLU A 169 17.24 -1.07 9.24
N LYS A 170 16.05 -0.47 9.05
CA LYS A 170 14.78 -1.13 9.37
C LYS A 170 14.55 -2.37 8.51
N MET A 171 14.77 -2.26 7.20
CA MET A 171 14.65 -3.40 6.29
C MET A 171 15.63 -4.51 6.68
N LYS A 172 16.87 -4.15 7.01
CA LYS A 172 17.88 -5.09 7.52
C LYS A 172 17.42 -5.79 8.79
N TRP A 173 16.88 -5.06 9.76
CA TRP A 173 16.36 -5.66 10.99
C TRP A 173 15.21 -6.63 10.72
N VAL A 174 14.30 -6.28 9.80
CA VAL A 174 13.23 -7.19 9.36
C VAL A 174 13.82 -8.45 8.73
N HIS A 175 14.84 -8.31 7.88
CA HIS A 175 15.50 -9.44 7.24
C HIS A 175 16.22 -10.34 8.24
N ASP A 176 16.91 -9.77 9.23
CA ASP A 176 17.68 -10.52 10.22
C ASP A 176 16.76 -11.28 11.21
N ASN A 177 15.53 -10.82 11.44
CA ASN A 177 14.65 -11.36 12.48
C ASN A 177 13.42 -12.11 11.97
N PHE A 178 12.90 -11.77 10.79
CA PHE A 178 11.60 -12.28 10.30
C PHE A 178 11.65 -12.95 8.93
N LYS A 179 12.77 -12.86 8.19
CA LYS A 179 12.88 -13.46 6.86
C LYS A 179 13.03 -14.98 6.97
N LEU A 180 11.97 -15.69 6.58
CA LEU A 180 11.94 -17.16 6.59
C LEU A 180 12.45 -17.79 5.29
N TYR A 181 12.42 -17.04 4.19
CA TYR A 181 12.83 -17.50 2.87
C TYR A 181 13.44 -16.36 2.05
N ASP A 182 14.49 -16.66 1.31
CA ASP A 182 15.14 -15.74 0.38
C ASP A 182 15.73 -16.52 -0.80
N TYR A 183 15.18 -16.31 -2.00
CA TYR A 183 15.62 -16.96 -3.23
C TYR A 183 17.08 -16.65 -3.60
N CYS A 184 17.64 -15.52 -3.16
CA CYS A 184 19.04 -15.18 -3.39
C CYS A 184 20.00 -16.10 -2.62
N THR A 185 19.51 -16.78 -1.58
CA THR A 185 20.31 -17.66 -0.71
C THR A 185 19.88 -19.12 -0.74
N ASP A 186 18.82 -19.47 -1.49
CA ASP A 186 18.38 -20.87 -1.64
C ASP A 186 19.28 -21.63 -2.63
N LEU A 187 20.31 -22.29 -2.09
CA LEU A 187 21.23 -23.14 -2.86
C LEU A 187 20.55 -24.36 -3.50
N ARG A 188 19.34 -24.74 -3.09
CA ARG A 188 18.59 -25.82 -3.77
C ARG A 188 18.01 -25.34 -5.09
N GLN A 189 17.66 -24.05 -5.18
CA GLN A 189 17.22 -23.43 -6.42
C GLN A 189 18.41 -23.14 -7.35
N TRP A 190 19.58 -22.81 -6.78
CA TRP A 190 20.80 -22.48 -7.51
C TRP A 190 21.96 -23.45 -7.19
N PRO A 191 21.85 -24.74 -7.56
CA PRO A 191 22.81 -25.77 -7.16
C PRO A 191 24.24 -25.55 -7.68
N ASP A 192 24.38 -24.85 -8.81
CA ASP A 192 25.69 -24.53 -9.40
C ASP A 192 26.31 -23.24 -8.82
N GLY A 193 25.67 -22.61 -7.83
CA GLY A 193 26.11 -21.36 -7.20
C GLY A 193 25.88 -20.10 -8.05
N GLY A 194 25.34 -20.25 -9.27
CA GLY A 194 24.90 -19.15 -10.12
C GLY A 194 23.59 -18.54 -9.62
N VAL A 195 23.67 -17.71 -8.58
CA VAL A 195 22.50 -16.93 -8.11
C VAL A 195 22.18 -15.79 -9.10
N PRO A 196 20.93 -15.32 -9.16
CA PRO A 196 20.51 -14.25 -10.05
C PRO A 196 21.38 -12.99 -9.89
N LEU A 197 21.65 -12.31 -11.00
CA LEU A 197 22.61 -11.21 -11.02
C LEU A 197 22.17 -10.05 -10.10
N GLU A 198 20.87 -9.79 -9.98
CA GLU A 198 20.34 -8.77 -9.07
C GLU A 198 20.70 -9.03 -7.61
N CYS A 199 20.83 -10.31 -7.21
CA CYS A 199 21.22 -10.69 -5.85
C CYS A 199 22.69 -10.41 -5.55
N GLN A 200 23.53 -10.33 -6.59
CA GLN A 200 24.97 -10.08 -6.46
C GLN A 200 25.30 -8.58 -6.48
N LEU A 201 24.39 -7.78 -7.01
CA LEU A 201 24.54 -6.33 -7.17
C LEU A 201 23.97 -5.54 -5.98
N GLY A 202 23.13 -6.20 -5.18
CA GLY A 202 22.39 -5.65 -4.05
C GLY A 202 23.21 -5.48 -2.78
#